data_AF-Q0BEK0-F1
#
_entry.id   AF-Q0BEK0-F1
#
_cell.length_a   1.000
_cell.length_b   1.000
_cell.length_c   1.000
_cell.angle_alpha   90.00
_cell.angle_beta   90.00
_cell.angle_gamma   90.00
#
_symmetry.space_group_name_H-M   'P 1'
#
loop_
_entity.id
_entity.type
_entity.pdbx_description
1 polymer ?
#
loop_
_entity_poly.entity_id
_entity_poly.type
_entity_poly.pdbx_seq_one_letter_code
_entity_poly.pdbx_strand_id
1 'polypeptide(L)'
;MPCTSARSHSMSTQRRTTIKRHTMKPSPSNSISRRFGAVLSAIWPYINAFLKHQFVLVAVGFVLTGLLATHLTEKINDDRRQREATIHDYDQLRSSIDDLLSSFELYAAASKHAMLALQSDPAEPIRLQAYKDYLAAYATWVQRHSFDYVSINQRFIHGDTASTINKIGSLMKLGTEQLDNCFQSYFNKAVTPRDNERIDLSCGVEPPQLPFTIGSRLISLRQCMDSFARDIRLHPLFDLKGDDARNAVTAIRLDGIDAVCSPERLVGLKMPLRDLPRKVQPSPKREG
;
A
#
# COMPACT_ATOMS: atom_id res chain seq x y z
N MET A 1 -35.91 -68.59 -11.34
CA MET A 1 -34.67 -69.38 -11.10
C MET A 1 -33.50 -68.40 -10.97
N PRO A 2 -32.60 -68.61 -10.01
CA PRO A 2 -32.79 -67.98 -8.70
C PRO A 2 -31.50 -67.46 -8.02
N CYS A 3 -31.70 -66.87 -6.82
CA CYS A 3 -30.83 -66.86 -5.62
C CYS A 3 -29.54 -66.03 -5.66
N THR A 4 -29.13 -65.26 -4.63
CA THR A 4 -29.55 -65.10 -3.21
C THR A 4 -28.84 -63.84 -2.67
N SER A 5 -29.55 -62.90 -2.06
CA SER A 5 -29.68 -62.70 -0.60
C SER A 5 -28.37 -62.69 0.21
N ALA A 6 -27.99 -61.52 0.72
CA ALA A 6 -27.59 -61.36 2.12
C ALA A 6 -27.75 -59.90 2.57
N ARG A 7 -28.46 -59.78 3.68
CA ARG A 7 -28.94 -58.62 4.44
C ARG A 7 -27.89 -58.24 5.48
N SER A 8 -27.60 -56.95 5.72
CA SER A 8 -27.26 -56.48 7.08
C SER A 8 -27.27 -54.94 7.22
N HIS A 9 -28.21 -54.46 8.04
CA HIS A 9 -28.16 -53.37 9.03
C HIS A 9 -27.07 -52.29 8.90
N SER A 10 -27.45 -51.02 8.72
CA SER A 10 -27.72 -50.06 9.81
C SER A 10 -26.53 -49.82 10.74
N MET A 11 -25.86 -48.67 10.59
CA MET A 11 -25.86 -47.61 11.59
C MET A 11 -25.00 -46.43 11.14
N SER A 12 -25.51 -45.23 11.42
CA SER A 12 -24.79 -43.97 11.31
C SER A 12 -23.55 -44.03 12.20
N THR A 13 -22.37 -43.77 11.64
CA THR A 13 -21.17 -43.54 12.46
C THR A 13 -20.77 -42.08 12.33
N GLN A 14 -21.44 -41.30 13.18
CA GLN A 14 -21.01 -40.01 13.67
C GLN A 14 -19.52 -40.08 14.04
N ARG A 15 -18.65 -39.50 13.22
CA ARG A 15 -17.21 -39.41 13.49
C ARG A 15 -16.99 -38.35 14.56
N ARG A 16 -17.35 -38.71 15.79
CA ARG A 16 -17.03 -37.99 17.02
C ARG A 16 -15.56 -38.31 17.32
N THR A 17 -14.67 -37.40 16.96
CA THR A 17 -13.30 -37.39 17.47
C THR A 17 -13.39 -37.11 18.96
N THR A 18 -13.47 -38.17 19.76
CA THR A 18 -13.16 -38.10 21.19
C THR A 18 -11.68 -37.78 21.30
N ILE A 19 -11.39 -36.49 21.48
CA ILE A 19 -10.12 -36.04 22.04
C ILE A 19 -10.04 -36.71 23.41
N LYS A 20 -9.21 -37.76 23.51
CA LYS A 20 -8.77 -38.27 24.81
C LYS A 20 -8.11 -37.10 25.51
N ARG A 21 -8.74 -36.60 26.58
CA ARG A 21 -8.03 -35.86 27.63
C ARG A 21 -6.91 -36.77 28.11
N HIS A 22 -5.71 -36.58 27.56
CA HIS A 22 -4.52 -36.83 28.33
C HIS A 22 -4.51 -35.76 29.41
N THR A 23 -4.94 -36.14 30.61
CA THR A 23 -4.43 -35.53 31.82
C THR A 23 -2.92 -35.58 31.74
N MET A 24 -2.31 -34.47 31.32
CA MET A 24 -0.89 -34.24 31.52
C MET A 24 -0.66 -34.35 33.03
N LYS A 25 0.08 -35.39 33.43
CA LYS A 25 0.75 -35.43 34.73
C LYS A 25 1.50 -34.11 34.91
N PRO A 26 1.41 -33.45 36.08
CA PRO A 26 2.30 -32.35 36.38
C PRO A 26 3.73 -32.88 36.36
N SER A 27 4.53 -32.41 35.40
CA SER A 27 5.97 -32.60 35.40
C SER A 27 6.54 -31.74 36.55
N PRO A 28 7.40 -32.29 37.42
CA PRO A 28 7.86 -31.60 38.62
C PRO A 28 8.89 -30.53 38.25
N SER A 29 8.41 -29.31 38.02
CA SER A 29 9.22 -28.08 37.92
C SER A 29 9.73 -27.64 39.31
N ASN A 30 10.50 -28.50 39.98
CA ASN A 30 10.96 -28.24 41.37
C ASN A 30 12.46 -28.50 41.60
N SER A 31 13.23 -28.90 40.58
CA SER A 31 14.66 -29.24 40.76
C SER A 31 15.62 -28.08 40.50
N ILE A 32 15.27 -27.13 39.61
CA ILE A 32 16.15 -26.01 39.25
C ILE A 32 16.05 -24.89 40.30
N SER A 33 14.85 -24.53 40.75
CA SER A 33 14.60 -23.50 41.77
C SER A 33 15.19 -23.86 43.15
N ARG A 34 15.13 -25.13 43.57
CA ARG A 34 15.74 -25.59 44.83
C ARG A 34 17.27 -25.63 44.80
N ARG A 35 17.88 -25.90 43.65
CA ARG A 35 19.35 -25.86 43.51
C ARG A 35 19.90 -24.44 43.55
N PHE A 36 19.21 -23.47 42.92
CA PHE A 36 19.57 -22.06 43.05
C PHE A 36 19.35 -21.53 44.48
N GLY A 37 18.26 -21.90 45.14
CA GLY A 37 17.98 -21.51 46.53
C GLY A 37 19.03 -22.03 47.53
N ALA A 38 19.47 -23.28 47.39
CA ALA A 38 20.48 -23.87 48.26
C ALA A 38 21.87 -23.22 48.07
N VAL A 39 22.27 -22.93 46.82
CA VAL A 39 23.54 -22.26 46.52
C VAL A 39 23.54 -20.81 47.03
N LEU A 40 22.44 -20.08 46.87
CA LEU A 40 22.31 -18.72 47.43
C LEU A 40 22.36 -18.71 48.96
N SER A 41 21.76 -19.71 49.64
CA SER A 41 21.80 -19.80 51.10
C SER A 41 23.19 -20.11 51.67
N ALA A 42 24.04 -20.84 50.94
CA ALA A 42 25.39 -21.18 51.35
C ALA A 42 26.39 -20.01 51.17
N ILE A 43 26.14 -19.13 50.19
CA ILE A 43 27.00 -17.97 49.88
C ILE A 43 26.54 -16.71 50.66
N TRP A 44 25.30 -16.68 51.16
CA TRP A 44 24.72 -15.59 51.94
C TRP A 44 25.57 -15.09 53.13
N PRO A 45 26.14 -15.94 54.01
CA PRO A 45 26.96 -15.46 55.13
C PRO A 45 28.26 -14.78 54.66
N TYR A 46 28.83 -15.20 53.52
CA TYR A 46 30.02 -14.59 52.93
C TYR A 46 29.69 -13.24 52.27
N ILE A 47 28.57 -13.15 51.55
CA ILE A 47 28.06 -11.90 50.98
C ILE A 47 27.75 -10.88 52.09
N ASN A 48 27.16 -11.33 53.20
CA ASN A 48 26.81 -10.47 54.33
C ASN A 48 28.04 -10.00 55.14
N ALA A 49 29.16 -10.72 55.09
CA ALA A 49 30.45 -10.27 55.63
C ALA A 49 31.15 -9.27 54.69
N PHE A 50 31.05 -9.47 53.38
CA PHE A 50 31.68 -8.63 52.34
C PHE A 50 30.98 -7.26 52.21
N LEU A 51 29.65 -7.21 52.38
CA LEU A 51 28.84 -5.98 52.35
C LEU A 51 28.99 -5.08 53.59
N LYS A 52 29.64 -5.56 54.67
CA LYS A 52 29.90 -4.73 55.86
C LYS A 52 30.98 -3.67 55.63
N HIS A 53 31.81 -3.82 54.59
CA HIS A 53 32.76 -2.80 54.20
C HIS A 53 32.09 -1.74 53.31
N GLN A 54 32.01 -0.51 53.82
CA GLN A 54 31.38 0.63 53.16
C GLN A 54 31.94 0.88 51.74
N PHE A 55 33.23 0.63 51.51
CA PHE A 55 33.87 0.73 50.19
C PHE A 55 33.40 -0.32 49.18
N VAL A 56 33.10 -1.55 49.63
CA VAL A 56 32.67 -2.64 48.75
C VAL A 56 31.25 -2.40 48.24
N LEU A 57 30.37 -1.88 49.10
CA LEU A 57 29.03 -1.44 48.71
C LEU A 57 29.06 -0.36 47.63
N VAL A 58 29.96 0.63 47.77
CA VAL A 58 30.15 1.70 46.77
C VAL A 58 30.65 1.12 45.45
N ALA A 59 31.63 0.21 45.47
CA ALA A 59 32.17 -0.41 44.27
C ALA A 59 31.12 -1.26 43.52
N VAL A 60 30.35 -2.09 44.25
CA VAL A 60 29.26 -2.89 43.66
C VAL A 60 28.15 -2.00 43.11
N GLY A 61 27.77 -0.94 43.85
CA GLY A 61 26.82 0.06 43.39
C GLY A 61 27.27 0.76 42.11
N PHE A 62 28.56 1.11 42.00
CA PHE A 62 29.13 1.75 40.81
C PHE A 62 29.11 0.81 39.59
N VAL A 63 29.47 -0.47 39.76
CA VAL A 63 29.43 -1.47 38.68
C VAL A 63 27.99 -1.73 38.22
N LEU A 64 27.06 -1.94 39.14
CA LEU A 64 25.65 -2.16 38.80
C LEU A 64 25.03 -0.94 38.11
N THR A 65 25.34 0.26 38.60
CA THR A 65 24.87 1.51 37.99
C THR A 65 25.49 1.70 36.61
N GLY A 66 26.77 1.39 36.43
CA GLY A 66 27.44 1.44 35.12
C GLY A 66 26.83 0.46 34.11
N LEU A 67 26.56 -0.78 34.52
CA LEU A 67 25.90 -1.78 33.67
C LEU A 67 24.48 -1.38 33.30
N LEU A 68 23.67 -0.93 34.27
CA LEU A 68 22.31 -0.43 34.03
C LEU A 68 22.31 0.81 33.14
N ALA A 69 23.22 1.76 33.38
CA ALA A 69 23.35 2.96 32.57
C ALA A 69 23.76 2.62 31.12
N THR A 70 24.68 1.67 30.94
CA THR A 70 25.13 1.22 29.61
C THR A 70 24.00 0.56 28.85
N HIS A 71 23.29 -0.39 29.48
CA HIS A 71 22.16 -1.09 28.87
C HIS A 71 20.98 -0.13 28.57
N LEU A 72 20.69 0.83 29.45
CA LEU A 72 19.68 1.87 29.19
C LEU A 72 20.10 2.78 28.03
N THR A 73 21.38 3.14 27.95
CA THR A 73 21.91 3.98 26.86
C THR A 73 21.85 3.26 25.53
N GLU A 74 22.22 1.97 25.49
CA GLU A 74 22.12 1.12 24.30
C GLU A 74 20.68 1.02 23.81
N LYS A 75 19.73 0.72 24.71
CA LYS A 75 18.31 0.66 24.37
C LYS A 75 17.77 1.99 23.84
N ILE A 76 18.13 3.11 24.46
CA ILE A 76 17.72 4.45 24.00
C ILE A 76 18.31 4.76 22.62
N ASN A 77 19.55 4.37 22.37
CA ASN A 77 20.21 4.58 21.08
C ASN A 77 19.56 3.75 19.97
N ASP A 78 19.23 2.49 20.26
CA ASP A 78 18.52 1.62 19.33
C ASP A 78 17.11 2.14 19.03
N ASP A 79 16.35 2.56 20.05
CA ASP A 79 15.03 3.18 19.86
C ASP A 79 15.12 4.46 19.02
N ARG A 80 16.18 5.27 19.19
CA ARG A 80 16.41 6.48 18.36
C ARG A 80 16.72 6.11 16.92
N ARG A 81 17.63 5.16 16.69
CA ARG A 81 18.00 4.69 15.34
C ARG A 81 16.78 4.13 14.60
N GLN A 82 15.94 3.36 15.28
CA GLN A 82 14.71 2.82 14.70
C GLN A 82 13.72 3.93 14.32
N ARG A 83 13.56 4.95 15.18
CA ARG A 83 12.70 6.11 14.87
C ARG A 83 13.23 6.91 13.68
N GLU A 84 14.52 7.20 13.65
CA GLU A 84 15.17 7.91 12.55
C GLU A 84 15.03 7.15 11.23
N ALA A 85 15.27 5.84 11.23
CA ALA A 85 15.06 4.99 10.06
C ALA A 85 13.60 5.03 9.59
N THR A 86 12.64 4.98 10.52
CA THR A 86 11.21 5.06 10.19
C THR A 86 10.83 6.42 9.58
N ILE A 87 11.32 7.51 10.14
CA ILE A 87 11.05 8.86 9.62
C ILE A 87 11.65 9.02 8.22
N HIS A 88 12.91 8.63 8.04
CA HIS A 88 13.58 8.68 6.73
C HIS A 88 12.83 7.88 5.67
N ASP A 89 12.34 6.70 6.04
CA ASP A 89 11.55 5.83 5.17
C ASP A 89 10.25 6.50 4.68
N TYR A 90 9.54 7.19 5.58
CA TYR A 90 8.32 7.94 5.23
C TYR A 90 8.60 9.22 4.44
N ASP A 91 9.72 9.89 4.70
CA ASP A 91 10.14 11.03 3.90
C ASP A 91 10.49 10.60 2.46
N GLN A 92 11.10 9.43 2.29
CA GLN A 92 11.31 8.85 0.96
C GLN A 92 9.98 8.52 0.26
N LEU A 93 8.99 7.97 0.98
CA LEU A 93 7.66 7.74 0.42
C LEU A 93 7.00 9.06 -0.03
N ARG A 94 7.05 10.10 0.80
CA ARG A 94 6.54 11.43 0.44
C ARG A 94 7.23 11.99 -0.80
N SER A 95 8.56 11.88 -0.86
CA SER A 95 9.34 12.30 -2.01
C SER A 95 8.90 11.56 -3.28
N SER A 96 8.72 10.24 -3.24
CA SER A 96 8.21 9.48 -4.40
C SER A 96 6.80 9.91 -4.83
N ILE A 97 5.92 10.25 -3.88
CA ILE A 97 4.58 10.77 -4.20
C ILE A 97 4.66 12.13 -4.88
N ASP A 98 5.49 13.03 -4.34
CA ASP A 98 5.67 14.39 -4.87
C ASP A 98 6.37 14.36 -6.25
N ASP A 99 7.35 13.48 -6.46
CA ASP A 99 8.00 13.23 -7.75
C ASP A 99 7.03 12.65 -8.79
N LEU A 100 6.21 11.67 -8.40
CA LEU A 100 5.18 11.10 -9.28
C LEU A 100 4.16 12.16 -9.69
N LEU A 101 3.65 12.94 -8.73
CA LEU A 101 2.68 14.02 -8.98
C LEU A 101 3.28 15.11 -9.89
N SER A 102 4.50 15.56 -9.62
CA SER A 102 5.15 16.59 -10.44
C SER A 102 5.38 16.12 -11.88
N SER A 103 5.77 14.86 -12.07
CA SER A 103 5.93 14.28 -13.41
C SER A 103 4.59 14.18 -14.17
N PHE A 104 3.50 13.87 -13.46
CA PHE A 104 2.17 13.86 -14.04
C PHE A 104 1.70 15.26 -14.41
N GLU A 105 1.93 16.27 -13.56
CA GLU A 105 1.58 17.67 -13.85
C GLU A 105 2.33 18.20 -15.08
N LEU A 106 3.61 17.85 -15.24
CA LEU A 106 4.38 18.14 -16.44
C LEU A 106 3.74 17.49 -17.68
N TYR A 107 3.40 16.20 -17.59
CA TYR A 107 2.68 15.49 -18.65
C TYR A 107 1.32 16.13 -18.97
N ALA A 108 0.56 16.55 -17.95
CA ALA A 108 -0.75 17.14 -18.14
C ALA A 108 -0.67 18.53 -18.79
N ALA A 109 0.31 19.34 -18.41
CA ALA A 109 0.59 20.62 -19.04
C ALA A 109 0.99 20.46 -20.50
N ALA A 110 1.91 19.54 -20.80
CA ALA A 110 2.34 19.25 -22.16
C ALA A 110 1.22 18.68 -23.03
N SER A 111 0.39 17.79 -22.48
CA SER A 111 -0.81 17.25 -23.14
C SER A 111 -1.82 18.35 -23.46
N LYS A 112 -2.07 19.27 -22.52
CA LYS A 112 -2.94 20.43 -22.76
C LYS A 112 -2.38 21.32 -23.87
N HIS A 113 -1.08 21.56 -23.89
CA HIS A 113 -0.43 22.34 -24.94
C HIS A 113 -0.56 21.65 -26.32
N ALA A 114 -0.29 20.35 -26.41
CA ALA A 114 -0.46 19.55 -27.61
C ALA A 114 -1.92 19.56 -28.12
N MET A 115 -2.89 19.44 -27.21
CA MET A 115 -4.32 19.54 -27.53
C MET A 115 -4.67 20.91 -28.14
N LEU A 116 -4.21 22.00 -27.52
CA LEU A 116 -4.45 23.36 -28.04
C LEU A 116 -3.78 23.57 -29.40
N ALA A 117 -2.55 23.08 -29.57
CA ALA A 117 -1.85 23.11 -30.85
C ALA A 117 -2.62 22.32 -31.91
N LEU A 118 -3.18 21.15 -31.62
CA LEU A 118 -3.99 20.43 -32.62
C LEU A 118 -5.30 21.16 -32.97
N GLN A 119 -5.87 21.92 -32.03
CA GLN A 119 -7.13 22.65 -32.24
C GLN A 119 -6.97 23.99 -32.97
N SER A 120 -5.79 24.61 -32.89
CA SER A 120 -5.53 25.94 -33.46
C SER A 120 -5.03 25.91 -34.90
N ASP A 121 -4.90 24.73 -35.51
CA ASP A 121 -4.29 24.52 -36.84
C ASP A 121 -3.00 25.35 -37.10
N PRO A 122 -1.98 25.22 -36.23
CA PRO A 122 -0.78 26.02 -36.28
C PRO A 122 0.12 25.55 -37.42
N ALA A 123 1.02 26.43 -37.84
CA ALA A 123 2.07 26.07 -38.80
C ALA A 123 2.84 24.81 -38.34
N GLU A 124 3.23 23.98 -39.30
CA GLU A 124 3.96 22.73 -39.10
C GLU A 124 5.09 22.75 -38.06
N PRO A 125 6.00 23.76 -38.02
CA PRO A 125 7.06 23.79 -37.02
C PRO A 125 6.53 23.90 -35.58
N ILE A 126 5.43 24.63 -35.36
CA ILE A 126 4.81 24.79 -34.04
C ILE A 126 4.13 23.48 -33.64
N ARG A 127 3.43 22.83 -34.59
CA ARG A 127 2.80 21.52 -34.40
C ARG A 127 3.83 20.46 -34.00
N LEU A 128 4.94 20.39 -34.72
CA LEU A 128 6.02 19.44 -34.44
C LEU A 128 6.72 19.71 -33.11
N GLN A 129 6.90 20.98 -32.73
CA GLN A 129 7.45 21.34 -31.44
C GLN A 129 6.54 20.88 -30.29
N ALA A 130 5.23 21.17 -30.38
CA ALA A 130 4.27 20.74 -29.38
C ALA A 130 4.23 19.21 -29.22
N TYR A 131 4.37 18.46 -30.33
CA TYR A 131 4.47 17.00 -30.29
C TYR A 131 5.75 16.52 -29.59
N LYS A 132 6.90 17.14 -29.86
CA LYS A 132 8.17 16.80 -29.20
C LYS A 132 8.12 17.06 -27.69
N ASP A 133 7.59 18.21 -27.29
CA ASP A 133 7.45 18.58 -25.88
C ASP A 133 6.52 17.60 -25.16
N TYR A 134 5.42 17.21 -25.82
CA TYR A 134 4.51 16.17 -25.34
C TYR A 134 5.20 14.81 -25.17
N LEU A 135 5.93 14.32 -26.18
CA LEU A 135 6.62 13.03 -26.09
C LEU A 135 7.68 13.00 -24.99
N ALA A 136 8.42 14.11 -24.80
CA ALA A 136 9.40 14.22 -23.72
C ALA A 136 8.73 14.16 -22.34
N ALA A 137 7.60 14.85 -22.17
CA ALA A 137 6.83 14.81 -20.92
C ALA A 137 6.19 13.44 -20.66
N TYR A 138 5.67 12.78 -21.70
CA TYR A 138 5.14 11.43 -21.60
C TYR A 138 6.21 10.40 -21.23
N ALA A 139 7.40 10.47 -21.84
CA ALA A 139 8.51 9.60 -21.48
C ALA A 139 8.92 9.79 -20.01
N THR A 140 8.98 11.03 -19.54
CA THR A 140 9.25 11.36 -18.13
C THR A 140 8.18 10.77 -17.21
N TRP A 141 6.91 10.90 -17.56
CA TRP A 141 5.79 10.31 -16.81
C TRP A 141 5.89 8.78 -16.75
N VAL A 142 6.10 8.11 -17.88
CA VAL A 142 6.22 6.64 -17.93
C VAL A 142 7.39 6.16 -17.07
N GLN A 143 8.53 6.85 -17.14
CA GLN A 143 9.69 6.55 -16.32
C GLN A 143 9.36 6.72 -14.83
N ARG A 144 8.81 7.86 -14.43
CA ARG A 144 8.49 8.16 -13.03
C ARG A 144 7.40 7.26 -12.48
N HIS A 145 6.38 6.94 -13.27
CA HIS A 145 5.40 5.91 -12.94
C HIS A 145 6.08 4.58 -12.68
N SER A 146 6.98 4.11 -13.55
CA SER A 146 7.65 2.81 -13.35
C SER A 146 8.52 2.73 -12.09
N PHE A 147 9.10 3.83 -11.61
CA PHE A 147 9.97 3.85 -10.43
C PHE A 147 9.22 4.25 -9.16
N ASP A 148 8.62 5.43 -9.16
CA ASP A 148 8.03 6.04 -7.96
C ASP A 148 6.73 5.34 -7.56
N TYR A 149 5.90 4.93 -8.53
CA TYR A 149 4.68 4.19 -8.21
C TYR A 149 4.97 2.79 -7.66
N VAL A 150 6.03 2.12 -8.14
CA VAL A 150 6.44 0.82 -7.58
C VAL A 150 6.90 0.96 -6.13
N SER A 151 7.69 2.01 -5.82
CA SER A 151 8.08 2.35 -4.45
C SER A 151 6.85 2.58 -3.56
N ILE A 152 5.88 3.37 -4.04
CA ILE A 152 4.61 3.60 -3.34
C ILE A 152 3.87 2.26 -3.10
N ASN A 153 3.70 1.43 -4.13
CA ASN A 153 2.93 0.19 -4.04
C ASN A 153 3.54 -0.81 -3.04
N GLN A 154 4.88 -0.89 -2.98
CA GLN A 154 5.58 -1.75 -2.02
C GLN A 154 5.26 -1.37 -0.56
N ARG A 155 4.95 -0.11 -0.27
CA ARG A 155 4.59 0.33 1.10
C ARG A 155 3.21 -0.09 1.53
N PHE A 156 2.30 -0.28 0.58
CA PHE A 156 0.91 -0.63 0.89
C PHE A 156 0.60 -2.11 0.68
N ILE A 157 1.60 -2.94 0.35
CA ILE A 157 1.41 -4.34 -0.07
C ILE A 157 0.70 -5.24 0.96
N HIS A 158 0.80 -4.90 2.25
CA HIS A 158 0.22 -5.69 3.34
C HIS A 158 -1.09 -5.13 3.91
N GLY A 159 -1.59 -4.01 3.38
CA GLY A 159 -2.81 -3.36 3.87
C GLY A 159 -4.06 -3.69 3.04
N ASP A 160 -5.24 -3.48 3.62
CA ASP A 160 -6.53 -3.60 2.92
C ASP A 160 -6.64 -2.65 1.71
N THR A 161 -5.81 -1.60 1.68
CA THR A 161 -5.73 -0.61 0.60
C THR A 161 -4.86 -1.02 -0.58
N ALA A 162 -4.09 -2.12 -0.47
CA ALA A 162 -3.15 -2.58 -1.50
C ALA A 162 -3.82 -2.74 -2.87
N SER A 163 -4.95 -3.44 -2.90
CA SER A 163 -5.71 -3.72 -4.13
C SER A 163 -6.18 -2.43 -4.80
N THR A 164 -6.74 -1.49 -4.02
CA THR A 164 -7.24 -0.22 -4.52
C THR A 164 -6.11 0.64 -5.08
N ILE A 165 -5.00 0.77 -4.33
CA ILE A 165 -3.83 1.54 -4.77
C ILE A 165 -3.28 0.96 -6.08
N ASN A 166 -3.09 -0.36 -6.15
CA ASN A 166 -2.61 -1.07 -7.33
C ASN A 166 -3.53 -0.87 -8.56
N LYS A 167 -4.85 -0.95 -8.36
CA LYS A 167 -5.85 -0.71 -9.41
C LYS A 167 -5.79 0.73 -9.91
N ILE A 168 -5.71 1.73 -9.04
CA ILE A 168 -5.63 3.14 -9.43
C ILE A 168 -4.41 3.38 -10.33
N GLY A 169 -3.22 2.93 -9.94
CA GLY A 169 -2.03 3.18 -10.77
C GLY A 169 -2.05 2.41 -12.09
N SER A 170 -2.65 1.22 -12.12
CA SER A 170 -2.88 0.49 -13.38
C SER A 170 -3.85 1.23 -14.30
N LEU A 171 -4.93 1.78 -13.77
CA LEU A 171 -5.91 2.58 -14.53
C LEU A 171 -5.31 3.91 -14.99
N MET A 172 -4.49 4.57 -14.17
CA MET A 172 -3.75 5.77 -14.55
C MET A 172 -2.82 5.50 -15.71
N LYS A 173 -2.02 4.41 -15.64
CA LYS A 173 -1.13 3.99 -16.73
C LYS A 173 -1.92 3.74 -18.01
N LEU A 174 -2.94 2.88 -17.95
CA LEU A 174 -3.77 2.54 -19.11
C LEU A 174 -4.46 3.78 -19.71
N GLY A 175 -4.98 4.68 -18.87
CA GLY A 175 -5.62 5.91 -19.32
C GLY A 175 -4.64 6.86 -20.01
N THR A 176 -3.41 6.97 -19.51
CA THR A 176 -2.36 7.76 -20.19
C THR A 176 -1.89 7.12 -21.50
N GLU A 177 -1.82 5.79 -21.58
CA GLU A 177 -1.48 5.06 -22.82
C GLU A 177 -2.59 5.23 -23.89
N GLN A 178 -3.86 5.15 -23.50
CA GLN A 178 -4.99 5.43 -24.41
C GLN A 178 -4.92 6.86 -24.95
N LEU A 179 -4.61 7.82 -24.09
CA LEU A 179 -4.50 9.23 -24.45
C LEU A 179 -3.31 9.46 -25.39
N ASP A 180 -2.17 8.79 -25.14
CA ASP A 180 -1.00 8.82 -26.00
C ASP A 180 -1.26 8.25 -27.40
N ASN A 181 -1.86 7.06 -27.49
CA ASN A 181 -2.27 6.47 -28.75
C ASN A 181 -3.19 7.40 -29.55
N CYS A 182 -4.07 8.11 -28.86
CA CYS A 182 -4.96 9.08 -29.49
C CYS A 182 -4.19 10.31 -30.02
N PHE A 183 -3.29 10.90 -29.23
CA PHE A 183 -2.42 11.99 -29.70
C PHE A 183 -1.61 11.59 -30.92
N GLN A 184 -0.96 10.42 -30.88
CA GLN A 184 -0.18 9.93 -32.02
C GLN A 184 -1.03 9.81 -33.28
N SER A 185 -2.30 9.36 -33.17
CA SER A 185 -3.22 9.31 -34.31
C SER A 185 -3.45 10.69 -34.93
N TYR A 186 -3.64 11.72 -34.09
CA TYR A 186 -3.88 13.10 -34.52
C TYR A 186 -2.64 13.82 -35.05
N PHE A 187 -1.45 13.51 -34.54
CA PHE A 187 -0.21 14.08 -35.09
C PHE A 187 0.21 13.40 -36.40
N ASN A 188 -0.05 12.09 -36.54
CA ASN A 188 0.27 11.32 -37.75
C ASN A 188 -0.71 11.57 -38.90
N LYS A 189 -2.00 11.78 -38.59
CA LYS A 189 -2.99 12.19 -39.60
C LYS A 189 -2.91 13.70 -39.71
N ALA A 190 -2.54 14.23 -40.86
CA ALA A 190 -2.74 15.65 -41.15
C ALA A 190 -4.25 15.91 -41.12
N VAL A 191 -4.78 16.29 -39.96
CA VAL A 191 -6.21 16.60 -39.79
C VAL A 191 -6.49 17.77 -40.71
N THR A 192 -7.22 17.52 -41.78
CA THR A 192 -7.73 18.60 -42.63
C THR A 192 -8.85 19.27 -41.84
N PRO A 193 -8.74 20.57 -41.53
CA PRO A 193 -9.80 21.28 -40.83
C PRO A 193 -11.09 21.15 -41.64
N ARG A 194 -12.18 20.70 -41.00
CA ARG A 194 -13.53 20.93 -41.53
C ARG A 194 -13.92 22.36 -41.16
N ASP A 195 -14.47 23.06 -42.14
CA ASP A 195 -14.84 24.48 -42.10
C ASP A 195 -15.28 24.98 -40.70
N ASN A 196 -14.52 25.93 -40.14
CA ASN A 196 -14.85 26.83 -39.03
C ASN A 196 -15.33 26.24 -37.68
N GLU A 197 -15.39 24.93 -37.50
CA GLU A 197 -15.72 24.30 -36.21
C GLU A 197 -14.44 23.88 -35.47
N ARG A 198 -14.37 24.18 -34.16
CA ARG A 198 -13.29 23.67 -33.31
C ARG A 198 -13.20 22.16 -33.47
N ILE A 199 -12.03 21.65 -33.83
CA ILE A 199 -11.80 20.21 -33.97
C ILE A 199 -12.05 19.55 -32.61
N ASP A 200 -13.10 18.73 -32.54
CA ASP A 200 -13.34 17.87 -31.39
C ASP A 200 -12.36 16.71 -31.44
N LEU A 201 -11.40 16.69 -30.51
CA LEU A 201 -10.39 15.65 -30.41
C LEU A 201 -10.96 14.42 -29.70
N SER A 202 -11.91 13.79 -30.37
CA SER A 202 -12.61 12.57 -29.95
C SER A 202 -11.84 11.32 -30.34
N CYS A 203 -11.50 10.51 -29.35
CA CYS A 203 -10.79 9.25 -29.48
C CYS A 203 -11.80 8.10 -29.56
N GLY A 204 -11.83 7.41 -30.70
CA GLY A 204 -12.54 6.15 -30.85
C GLY A 204 -11.76 5.02 -30.18
N VAL A 205 -12.44 4.19 -29.40
CA VAL A 205 -11.84 3.04 -28.73
C VAL A 205 -12.69 1.80 -29.00
N GLU A 206 -12.04 0.63 -29.07
CA GLU A 206 -12.76 -0.62 -29.25
C GLU A 206 -13.58 -0.96 -28.00
N PRO A 207 -14.83 -1.45 -28.16
CA PRO A 207 -15.63 -1.96 -27.05
C PRO A 207 -14.83 -3.01 -26.27
N PRO A 208 -14.88 -3.03 -24.92
CA PRO A 208 -15.92 -2.47 -24.07
C PRO A 208 -15.70 -1.02 -23.59
N GLN A 209 -14.65 -0.34 -24.09
CA GLN A 209 -14.30 1.01 -23.63
C GLN A 209 -15.19 2.06 -24.29
N LEU A 210 -15.62 3.05 -23.50
CA LEU A 210 -16.39 4.18 -24.02
C LEU A 210 -15.47 5.16 -24.79
N PRO A 211 -15.94 5.74 -25.92
CA PRO A 211 -15.24 6.81 -26.59
C PRO A 211 -15.09 8.02 -25.65
N PHE A 212 -14.04 8.80 -25.83
CA PHE A 212 -13.73 9.92 -24.96
C PHE A 212 -13.09 11.07 -25.74
N THR A 213 -13.17 12.29 -25.21
CA THR A 213 -12.39 13.42 -25.73
C THR A 213 -11.07 13.53 -24.97
N ILE A 214 -9.99 13.93 -25.65
CA ILE A 214 -8.67 14.12 -25.01
C ILE A 214 -8.80 15.01 -23.76
N GLY A 215 -9.55 16.11 -23.85
CA GLY A 215 -9.75 17.03 -22.73
C GLY A 215 -10.47 16.42 -21.53
N SER A 216 -11.56 15.68 -21.73
CA SER A 216 -12.32 15.06 -20.63
C SER A 216 -11.52 13.98 -19.91
N ARG A 217 -10.76 13.16 -20.67
CA ARG A 217 -9.88 12.14 -20.12
C ARG A 217 -8.71 12.76 -19.35
N LEU A 218 -8.08 13.78 -19.91
CA LEU A 218 -6.97 14.48 -19.26
C LEU A 218 -7.39 15.08 -17.90
N ILE A 219 -8.56 15.71 -17.85
CA ILE A 219 -9.11 16.26 -16.60
C ILE A 219 -9.36 15.15 -15.59
N SER A 220 -9.94 14.02 -16.02
CA SER A 220 -10.23 12.89 -15.14
C SER A 220 -8.97 12.26 -14.56
N LEU A 221 -7.95 12.05 -15.40
CA LEU A 221 -6.63 11.56 -14.96
C LEU A 221 -5.99 12.51 -13.96
N ARG A 222 -6.04 13.83 -14.22
CA ARG A 222 -5.49 14.84 -13.32
C ARG A 222 -6.17 14.87 -11.97
N GLN A 223 -7.49 14.94 -11.95
CA GLN A 223 -8.25 14.92 -10.70
C GLN A 223 -7.96 13.66 -9.89
N CYS A 224 -7.82 12.52 -10.56
CA CYS A 224 -7.46 11.27 -9.90
C CYS A 224 -6.05 11.32 -9.33
N MET A 225 -5.05 11.78 -10.07
CA MET A 225 -3.67 11.88 -9.58
C MET A 225 -3.56 12.83 -8.38
N ASP A 226 -4.22 14.00 -8.45
CA ASP A 226 -4.25 14.97 -7.35
C ASP A 226 -4.88 14.39 -6.08
N SER A 227 -6.00 13.68 -6.24
CA SER A 227 -6.72 13.06 -5.11
C SER A 227 -5.90 11.90 -4.55
N PHE A 228 -5.37 11.04 -5.42
CA PHE A 228 -4.52 9.92 -5.07
C PHE A 228 -3.31 10.37 -4.26
N ALA A 229 -2.50 11.30 -4.80
CA ALA A 229 -1.33 11.83 -4.12
C ALA A 229 -1.67 12.41 -2.75
N ARG A 230 -2.77 13.17 -2.64
CA ARG A 230 -3.22 13.74 -1.37
C ARG A 230 -3.63 12.69 -0.35
N ASP A 231 -4.34 11.66 -0.78
CA ASP A 231 -4.95 10.67 0.10
C ASP A 231 -3.93 9.67 0.63
N ILE A 232 -2.95 9.27 -0.18
CA ILE A 232 -1.88 8.35 0.24
C ILE A 232 -0.74 9.07 0.98
N ARG A 233 -0.64 10.40 0.88
CA ARG A 233 0.38 11.19 1.58
C ARG A 233 0.03 11.35 3.06
N LEU A 234 0.64 10.49 3.89
CA LEU A 234 0.49 10.55 5.34
C LEU A 234 1.16 11.79 5.93
N HIS A 235 0.49 12.42 6.90
CA HIS A 235 1.07 13.55 7.65
C HIS A 235 2.25 13.06 8.51
N PRO A 236 3.35 13.83 8.66
CA PRO A 236 4.52 13.45 9.49
C PRO A 236 4.21 13.06 10.94
N LEU A 237 3.03 13.43 11.45
CA LEU A 237 2.58 13.07 12.80
C LEU A 237 2.21 11.57 12.92
N PHE A 238 2.05 10.88 11.79
CA PHE A 238 1.74 9.45 11.73
C PHE A 238 2.98 8.58 11.51
N ASP A 239 4.18 9.14 11.38
CA ASP A 239 5.39 8.38 11.04
C ASP A 239 5.76 7.38 12.13
N LEU A 240 5.49 7.75 13.38
CA LEU A 240 5.74 6.89 14.55
C LEU A 240 4.47 6.17 15.04
N LYS A 241 3.35 6.28 14.33
CA LYS A 241 2.13 5.50 14.61
C LYS A 241 2.30 4.14 13.94
N GLY A 242 2.05 3.03 14.63
CA GLY A 242 2.19 1.68 14.04
C GLY A 242 1.40 1.49 12.74
N ASP A 243 1.77 0.48 11.95
CA ASP A 243 1.22 0.22 10.60
C ASP A 243 -0.31 0.19 10.56
N ASP A 244 -0.95 -0.42 11.56
CA ASP A 244 -2.42 -0.51 11.63
C ASP A 244 -3.09 0.86 11.66
N ALA A 245 -2.54 1.80 12.44
CA ALA A 245 -3.09 3.15 12.54
C ALA A 245 -2.90 3.93 11.24
N ARG A 246 -1.76 3.73 10.57
CA ARG A 246 -1.48 4.35 9.25
C ARG A 246 -2.40 3.80 8.18
N ASN A 247 -2.53 2.48 8.10
CA ASN A 247 -3.39 1.80 7.14
C ASN A 247 -4.85 2.18 7.34
N ALA A 248 -5.33 2.28 8.58
CA ALA A 248 -6.68 2.75 8.88
C ALA A 248 -6.92 4.19 8.39
N VAL A 249 -5.98 5.11 8.63
CA VAL A 249 -6.08 6.51 8.17
C VAL A 249 -6.09 6.58 6.64
N THR A 250 -5.20 5.84 5.98
CA THR A 250 -5.15 5.78 4.51
C THR A 250 -6.44 5.17 3.94
N ALA A 251 -6.98 4.11 4.54
CA ALA A 251 -8.22 3.48 4.11
C ALA A 251 -9.41 4.45 4.17
N ILE A 252 -9.53 5.23 5.26
CA ILE A 252 -10.56 6.25 5.42
C ILE A 252 -10.43 7.32 4.32
N ARG A 253 -9.21 7.79 4.05
CA ARG A 253 -8.98 8.81 3.02
C ARG A 253 -9.30 8.30 1.63
N LEU A 254 -8.87 7.08 1.32
CA LEU A 254 -9.16 6.46 0.03
C LEU A 254 -10.64 6.19 -0.17
N ASP A 255 -11.49 6.16 0.86
CA ASP A 255 -12.93 5.84 0.74
C ASP A 255 -13.67 6.74 -0.26
N GLY A 256 -13.27 8.01 -0.35
CA GLY A 256 -13.82 8.96 -1.32
C GLY A 256 -13.23 8.87 -2.73
N ILE A 257 -12.18 8.08 -2.95
CA ILE A 257 -11.41 8.13 -4.19
C ILE A 257 -12.16 7.54 -5.40
N ASP A 258 -13.13 6.66 -5.15
CA ASP A 258 -13.93 5.99 -6.18
C ASP A 258 -14.65 7.00 -7.09
N ALA A 259 -15.10 8.13 -6.52
CA ALA A 259 -15.80 9.17 -7.28
C ALA A 259 -14.89 9.86 -8.31
N VAL A 260 -13.57 9.88 -8.07
CA VAL A 260 -12.59 10.61 -8.89
C VAL A 260 -11.78 9.66 -9.76
N CYS A 261 -11.36 8.52 -9.21
CA CYS A 261 -10.54 7.50 -9.86
C CYS A 261 -11.33 6.30 -10.39
N SER A 262 -12.63 6.45 -10.67
CA SER A 262 -13.44 5.35 -11.21
C SER A 262 -12.87 4.82 -12.54
N PRO A 263 -12.92 3.50 -12.80
CA PRO A 263 -12.51 2.91 -14.08
C PRO A 263 -13.24 3.50 -15.30
N GLU A 264 -14.49 3.93 -15.13
CA GLU A 264 -15.26 4.60 -16.18
C GLU A 264 -14.63 5.94 -16.56
N ARG A 265 -14.29 6.77 -15.56
CA ARG A 265 -13.64 8.08 -15.79
C ARG A 265 -12.20 7.97 -16.27
N LEU A 266 -11.46 6.95 -15.86
CA LEU A 266 -10.05 6.81 -16.21
C LEU A 266 -9.80 6.09 -17.53
N VAL A 267 -10.61 5.08 -17.86
CA VAL A 267 -10.38 4.23 -19.05
C VAL A 267 -11.65 3.83 -19.78
N GLY A 268 -12.81 4.35 -19.38
CA GLY A 268 -14.09 4.08 -20.05
C GLY A 268 -14.67 2.69 -19.75
N LEU A 269 -14.21 2.02 -18.68
CA LEU A 269 -14.67 0.69 -18.30
C LEU A 269 -15.75 0.75 -17.22
N LYS A 270 -16.88 0.09 -17.45
CA LYS A 270 -17.97 -0.05 -16.47
C LYS A 270 -17.66 -1.20 -15.50
N MET A 271 -16.80 -0.94 -14.53
CA MET A 271 -16.45 -1.86 -13.46
C MET A 271 -16.17 -1.12 -12.16
N PRO A 272 -16.36 -1.74 -10.98
CA PRO A 272 -16.07 -1.09 -9.71
C PRO A 272 -14.55 -0.96 -9.49
N LEU A 273 -14.13 0.13 -8.84
CA LEU A 273 -12.72 0.30 -8.43
C LEU A 273 -12.36 -0.68 -7.31
N ARG A 274 -13.26 -0.82 -6.34
CA ARG A 274 -13.09 -1.68 -5.17
C ARG A 274 -13.89 -2.96 -5.33
N ASP A 275 -13.32 -4.06 -4.86
CA ASP A 275 -14.10 -5.27 -4.66
C ASP A 275 -14.98 -5.01 -3.44
N LEU A 276 -16.31 -4.98 -3.61
CA LEU A 276 -17.23 -4.82 -2.49
C LEU A 276 -16.85 -5.82 -1.39
N PRO A 277 -16.82 -5.42 -0.10
CA PRO A 277 -16.56 -6.37 0.96
C PRO A 277 -17.57 -7.50 0.81
N ARG A 278 -17.05 -8.73 0.72
CA ARG A 278 -17.84 -9.96 0.64
C ARG A 278 -18.81 -9.89 1.81
N LYS A 279 -20.09 -9.57 1.56
CA LYS A 279 -21.11 -9.45 2.60
C LYS A 279 -20.95 -10.66 3.51
N VAL A 280 -20.55 -10.44 4.76
CA VAL A 280 -20.56 -11.47 5.78
C VAL A 280 -21.99 -11.98 5.78
N GLN A 281 -22.19 -13.21 5.28
CA GLN A 281 -23.51 -13.82 5.34
C GLN A 281 -23.90 -13.79 6.82
N PRO A 282 -25.10 -13.29 7.17
CA PRO A 282 -25.57 -13.40 8.54
C PRO A 282 -25.53 -14.88 8.90
N SER A 283 -24.75 -15.23 9.93
CA SER A 283 -24.74 -16.58 10.45
C SER A 283 -26.19 -17.02 10.66
N PRO A 284 -26.58 -18.23 10.22
CA PRO A 284 -27.94 -18.70 10.39
C PRO A 284 -28.23 -18.66 11.88
N LYS A 285 -29.26 -17.89 12.26
CA LYS A 285 -29.82 -17.94 13.61
C LYS A 285 -30.07 -19.42 13.90
N ARG A 286 -29.36 -19.96 14.89
CA ARG A 286 -29.75 -21.23 15.51
C ARG A 286 -31.08 -20.98 16.20
N GLU A 287 -32.16 -21.31 15.53
CA GLU A 287 -33.37 -21.75 16.21
C GLU A 287 -33.15 -23.22 16.56
N GLY A 288 -33.22 -23.54 17.85
CA GLY A 288 -32.95 -24.84 18.44
C GLY A 288 -32.64 -24.72 19.91
#